data_AF-A0A1F7JCN0-F1
#
_entry.id   AF-A0A1F7JCN0-F1
#
_cell.length_a   1.000
_cell.length_b   1.000
_cell.length_c   1.000
_cell.angle_alpha   90.00
_cell.angle_beta   90.00
_cell.angle_gamma   90.00
#
_symmetry.space_group_name_H-M   'P 1'
#
loop_
_entity.id
_entity.type
_entity.pdbx_description
1 polymer ?
#
loop_
_entity_poly.entity_id
_entity_poly.type
_entity_poly.pdbx_seq_one_letter_code
_entity_poly.pdbx_strand_id
1 'polypeptide(L)'
;MQLKQEKKLMPNLIKKIAYLLLLIIVFFIGLFFKDLFPVAVVDGGIITRRDFAQQLTKNNGKQTLNVLIARKLVEVEMIKRNIKISDSQINSEIQTIKKNLVHNDTSFKQSLQQQGKTLEQFKTEIKLELAIQELFKPNIKITDIDIDNYLSSNNVQKSTQVAIYESQKIAVQNILLKQQIVKRFQQWLDHEFNNNRVKLFVNL
;
A
#
# COMPACT_ATOMS: atom_id res chain seq x y z
N MET A 1 -59.24 -28.75 -24.29
CA MET A 1 -58.38 -28.33 -23.16
C MET A 1 -57.27 -29.34 -23.01
N GLN A 2 -56.04 -28.98 -23.43
CA GLN A 2 -54.88 -29.88 -23.34
C GLN A 2 -54.33 -29.85 -21.91
N LEU A 3 -54.21 -31.05 -21.32
CA LEU A 3 -53.67 -31.27 -19.98
C LEU A 3 -52.19 -30.86 -19.93
N LYS A 4 -51.90 -29.96 -19.00
CA LYS A 4 -50.58 -29.48 -18.59
C LYS A 4 -49.75 -30.67 -18.08
N GLN A 5 -48.89 -31.22 -18.93
CA GLN A 5 -47.91 -32.23 -18.50
C GLN A 5 -46.92 -31.57 -17.54
N GLU A 6 -47.02 -31.89 -16.25
CA GLU A 6 -45.92 -31.64 -15.32
C GLU A 6 -44.72 -32.47 -15.78
N LYS A 7 -43.67 -31.80 -16.26
CA LYS A 7 -42.37 -32.43 -16.55
C LYS A 7 -41.78 -32.97 -15.24
N LYS A 8 -42.17 -34.19 -14.88
CA LYS A 8 -41.58 -34.94 -13.78
C LYS A 8 -40.10 -35.12 -14.10
N LEU A 9 -39.25 -34.45 -13.31
CA LEU A 9 -37.79 -34.52 -13.46
C LEU A 9 -37.37 -35.99 -13.54
N MET A 10 -36.71 -36.37 -14.65
CA MET A 10 -36.28 -37.75 -14.86
C MET A 10 -35.36 -38.20 -13.70
N PRO A 11 -35.53 -39.40 -13.13
CA PRO A 11 -34.79 -39.83 -11.94
C PRO A 11 -33.27 -39.85 -12.13
N ASN A 12 -32.78 -40.06 -13.35
CA ASN A 12 -31.35 -39.97 -13.67
C ASN A 12 -30.82 -38.53 -13.68
N LEU A 13 -31.67 -37.55 -13.98
CA LEU A 13 -31.32 -36.13 -13.92
C LEU A 13 -31.24 -35.66 -12.46
N ILE A 14 -32.15 -36.13 -11.60
CA ILE A 14 -32.11 -35.86 -10.15
C ILE A 14 -30.83 -36.43 -9.52
N LYS A 15 -30.43 -37.66 -9.88
CA LYS A 15 -29.17 -38.27 -9.40
C LYS A 15 -27.93 -37.48 -9.84
N LYS A 16 -27.90 -36.98 -11.07
CA LYS A 16 -26.80 -36.14 -11.58
C LYS A 16 -26.72 -34.79 -10.85
N ILE A 17 -27.87 -34.15 -10.61
CA ILE A 17 -27.96 -32.90 -9.84
C ILE A 17 -27.51 -33.13 -8.39
N ALA A 18 -27.92 -34.24 -7.78
CA ALA A 18 -27.49 -34.61 -6.43
C ALA A 18 -25.96 -34.85 -6.35
N TYR A 19 -25.37 -35.50 -7.36
CA TYR A 19 -23.92 -35.71 -7.44
C TYR A 19 -23.15 -34.39 -7.64
N LEU A 20 -23.67 -33.48 -8.47
CA LEU A 20 -23.09 -32.16 -8.68
C LEU A 20 -23.15 -31.31 -7.39
N LEU A 21 -24.27 -31.35 -6.66
CA LEU A 21 -24.41 -30.69 -5.36
C LEU A 21 -23.44 -31.28 -4.32
N LEU A 22 -23.27 -32.61 -4.30
CA LEU A 22 -22.30 -33.27 -3.43
C LEU A 22 -20.87 -32.80 -3.73
N LEU A 23 -20.48 -32.72 -5.01
CA LEU A 23 -19.17 -32.21 -5.43
C LEU A 23 -18.94 -30.76 -5.01
N ILE A 24 -19.96 -29.91 -5.13
CA ILE A 24 -19.91 -28.51 -4.68
C ILE A 24 -19.73 -28.44 -3.16
N ILE A 25 -20.47 -29.25 -2.41
CA ILE A 25 -20.35 -29.31 -0.94
C ILE A 25 -18.96 -29.78 -0.52
N VAL A 26 -18.42 -30.83 -1.14
CA VAL A 26 -17.07 -31.33 -0.87
C VAL A 26 -16.00 -30.28 -1.22
N PHE A 27 -16.18 -29.54 -2.32
CA PHE A 27 -15.32 -28.43 -2.70
C PHE A 27 -15.34 -27.30 -1.66
N PHE A 28 -16.52 -26.89 -1.19
CA PHE A 28 -16.65 -25.89 -0.12
C PHE A 28 -16.09 -26.35 1.24
N ILE A 29 -16.22 -27.64 1.56
CA ILE A 29 -15.60 -28.24 2.75
C ILE A 29 -14.07 -28.18 2.64
N GLY A 30 -13.50 -28.52 1.47
CA GLY A 30 -12.06 -28.42 1.22
C GLY A 30 -11.53 -26.99 1.39
N LEU A 31 -12.31 -25.97 0.99
CA LEU A 31 -11.96 -24.57 1.22
C LEU A 31 -11.98 -24.19 2.72
N PHE A 32 -12.93 -24.72 3.49
CA PHE A 32 -13.03 -24.46 4.94
C PHE A 32 -11.93 -25.14 5.77
N PHE A 33 -11.48 -26.33 5.36
CA PHE A 33 -10.43 -27.07 6.07
C PHE A 33 -9.01 -26.51 5.86
N LYS A 34 -8.80 -25.67 4.84
CA LYS A 34 -7.49 -25.05 4.55
C LYS A 34 -6.93 -24.22 5.71
N ASP A 35 -7.79 -23.60 6.51
CA ASP A 35 -7.38 -22.75 7.63
C ASP A 35 -7.01 -23.55 8.90
N LEU A 36 -7.44 -24.81 8.97
CA LEU A 36 -7.07 -25.75 10.04
C LEU A 36 -5.75 -26.48 9.74
N PHE A 37 -5.13 -26.21 8.59
CA PHE A 37 -3.89 -26.87 8.20
C PHE A 37 -2.76 -26.50 9.16
N PRO A 38 -1.98 -27.48 9.65
CA PRO A 38 -0.88 -27.23 10.56
C PRO A 38 0.23 -26.41 9.88
N VAL A 39 0.74 -25.40 10.58
CA VAL A 39 1.91 -24.61 10.16
C VAL A 39 3.15 -25.05 10.91
N ALA A 40 3.00 -25.44 12.18
CA ALA A 40 4.08 -25.97 13.00
C ALA A 40 3.52 -26.93 14.08
N VAL A 41 4.38 -27.82 14.57
CA VAL A 41 4.10 -28.70 15.72
C VAL A 41 5.23 -28.51 16.73
N VAL A 42 4.90 -28.28 18.00
CA VAL A 42 5.85 -28.09 19.10
C VAL A 42 5.41 -28.96 20.28
N ASP A 43 6.21 -29.97 20.64
CA ASP A 43 5.94 -30.93 21.74
C ASP A 43 4.51 -31.51 21.75
N GLY A 44 3.98 -31.81 20.56
CA GLY A 44 2.62 -32.34 20.38
C GLY A 44 1.50 -31.28 20.26
N GLY A 45 1.80 -30.00 20.50
CA GLY A 45 0.89 -28.88 20.22
C GLY A 45 0.96 -28.45 18.76
N ILE A 46 -0.18 -28.38 18.07
CA ILE A 46 -0.28 -27.94 16.68
C ILE A 46 -0.60 -26.43 16.64
N ILE A 47 0.20 -25.66 15.89
CA ILE A 47 -0.13 -24.27 15.53
C ILE A 47 -0.80 -24.30 14.16
N THR A 48 -2.06 -23.87 14.10
CA THR A 48 -2.82 -23.86 12.84
C THR A 48 -2.59 -22.59 12.04
N ARG A 49 -2.91 -22.62 10.73
CA ARG A 49 -2.89 -21.42 9.88
C ARG A 49 -3.80 -20.33 10.42
N ARG A 50 -4.94 -20.69 10.97
CA ARG A 50 -5.88 -19.76 11.61
C ARG A 50 -5.23 -19.04 12.79
N ASP A 51 -4.60 -19.76 13.71
CA ASP A 51 -3.97 -19.17 14.91
C ASP A 51 -2.88 -18.17 14.50
N PHE A 52 -2.04 -18.57 13.55
CA PHE A 52 -0.98 -17.73 13.01
C PHE A 52 -1.53 -16.47 12.31
N ALA A 53 -2.52 -16.63 11.42
CA ALA A 53 -3.13 -15.51 10.69
C ALA A 53 -3.89 -14.55 11.62
N GLN A 54 -4.57 -15.08 12.63
CA GLN A 54 -5.27 -14.29 13.63
C GLN A 54 -4.27 -13.47 14.47
N GLN A 55 -3.13 -14.06 14.86
CA GLN A 55 -2.11 -13.33 15.59
C GLN A 55 -1.46 -12.22 14.76
N LEU A 56 -1.19 -12.47 13.47
CA LEU A 56 -0.70 -11.44 12.54
C LEU A 56 -1.70 -10.29 12.38
N THR A 57 -2.98 -10.64 12.21
CA THR A 57 -4.07 -9.67 12.05
C THR A 57 -4.25 -8.84 13.33
N LYS A 58 -4.19 -9.46 14.50
CA LYS A 58 -4.28 -8.78 15.79
C LYS A 58 -3.12 -7.82 16.03
N ASN A 59 -1.91 -8.20 15.64
CA ASN A 59 -0.72 -7.38 15.88
C ASN A 59 -0.62 -6.20 14.91
N ASN A 60 -0.86 -6.43 13.61
CA ASN A 60 -0.56 -5.45 12.56
C ASN A 60 -1.71 -5.20 11.57
N GLY A 61 -2.81 -5.95 11.64
CA GLY A 61 -3.87 -5.97 10.63
C GLY A 61 -4.50 -4.61 10.38
N LYS A 62 -4.83 -3.86 11.44
CA LYS A 62 -5.38 -2.49 11.31
C LYS A 62 -4.42 -1.55 10.59
N GLN A 63 -3.15 -1.56 10.97
CA GLN A 63 -2.14 -0.71 10.32
C GLN A 63 -1.94 -1.11 8.85
N THR A 64 -1.83 -2.41 8.57
CA THR A 64 -1.71 -2.92 7.20
C THR A 64 -2.92 -2.53 6.36
N LEU A 65 -4.14 -2.69 6.88
CA LEU A 65 -5.36 -2.32 6.18
C LEU A 65 -5.40 -0.81 5.87
N ASN A 66 -5.02 0.04 6.82
CA ASN A 66 -4.95 1.49 6.61
C ASN A 66 -3.97 1.87 5.50
N VAL A 67 -2.79 1.24 5.45
CA VAL A 67 -1.80 1.45 4.37
C VAL A 67 -2.36 1.02 3.01
N LEU A 68 -3.05 -0.13 2.96
CA LEU A 68 -3.68 -0.62 1.73
C LEU A 68 -4.79 0.33 1.23
N ILE A 69 -5.61 0.83 2.14
CA ILE A 69 -6.66 1.80 1.82
C ILE A 69 -6.05 3.11 1.31
N ALA A 70 -5.04 3.65 2.01
CA ALA A 70 -4.35 4.86 1.59
C ALA A 70 -3.76 4.72 0.18
N ARG A 71 -3.08 3.59 -0.12
CA ARG A 71 -2.59 3.29 -1.46
C ARG A 71 -3.72 3.26 -2.49
N LYS A 72 -4.84 2.62 -2.15
CA LYS A 72 -5.98 2.51 -3.07
C LYS A 72 -6.63 3.86 -3.36
N LEU A 73 -6.76 4.71 -2.35
CA LEU A 73 -7.25 6.07 -2.51
C LEU A 73 -6.35 6.88 -3.44
N VAL A 74 -5.02 6.78 -3.29
CA VAL A 74 -4.06 7.45 -4.18
C VAL A 74 -4.21 6.97 -5.62
N GLU A 75 -4.30 5.65 -5.86
CA GLU A 75 -4.52 5.09 -7.20
C GLU A 75 -5.80 5.66 -7.85
N VAL A 76 -6.90 5.72 -7.10
CA VAL A 76 -8.17 6.25 -7.59
C VAL A 76 -8.07 7.75 -7.89
N GLU A 77 -7.38 8.52 -7.05
CA GLU A 77 -7.22 9.96 -7.24
C GLU A 77 -6.30 10.27 -8.43
N MET A 78 -5.24 9.49 -8.64
CA MET A 78 -4.41 9.59 -9.85
C MET A 78 -5.25 9.39 -11.12
N ILE A 79 -6.11 8.37 -11.16
CA ILE A 79 -6.98 8.10 -12.31
C ILE A 79 -7.93 9.29 -12.52
N LYS A 80 -8.56 9.78 -11.45
CA LYS A 80 -9.48 10.92 -11.50
C LYS A 80 -8.82 12.19 -12.06
N ARG A 81 -7.55 12.43 -11.73
CA ARG A 81 -6.77 13.58 -12.19
C ARG A 81 -5.94 13.31 -13.45
N ASN A 82 -6.08 12.13 -14.05
CA ASN A 82 -5.31 11.68 -15.21
C ASN A 82 -3.78 11.78 -15.01
N ILE A 83 -3.31 11.53 -13.79
CA ILE A 83 -1.87 11.50 -13.47
C ILE A 83 -1.33 10.11 -13.78
N LYS A 84 -0.23 10.05 -14.53
CA LYS A 84 0.47 8.80 -14.85
C LYS A 84 1.93 8.93 -14.47
N ILE A 85 2.41 7.96 -13.69
CA ILE A 85 3.84 7.82 -13.39
C ILE A 85 4.41 6.79 -14.35
N SER A 86 5.37 7.22 -15.18
CA SER A 86 6.05 6.38 -16.15
C SER A 86 7.18 5.57 -15.50
N ASP A 87 7.54 4.45 -16.14
CA ASP A 87 8.68 3.63 -15.69
C ASP A 87 10.01 4.39 -15.76
N SER A 88 10.13 5.34 -16.69
CA SER A 88 11.30 6.22 -16.77
C SER A 88 11.47 7.08 -15.51
N GLN A 89 10.37 7.67 -15.01
CA GLN A 89 10.41 8.45 -13.76
C GLN A 89 10.77 7.55 -12.56
N ILE A 90 10.19 6.35 -12.48
CA ILE A 90 10.49 5.39 -11.41
C ILE A 90 11.97 5.02 -11.44
N ASN A 91 12.49 4.65 -12.61
CA ASN A 91 13.90 4.28 -12.76
C ASN A 91 14.84 5.45 -12.46
N SER A 92 14.48 6.67 -12.84
CA SER A 92 15.25 7.88 -12.53
C SER A 92 15.34 8.12 -11.02
N GLU A 93 14.23 7.96 -10.30
CA GLU A 93 14.21 8.08 -8.84
C GLU A 93 15.05 6.98 -8.17
N ILE A 94 14.95 5.74 -8.64
CA ILE A 94 15.79 4.63 -8.16
C ILE A 94 17.29 4.94 -8.35
N GLN A 95 17.69 5.49 -9.50
CA GLN A 95 19.09 5.88 -9.72
C GLN A 95 19.51 7.02 -8.79
N THR A 96 18.63 7.97 -8.53
CA THR A 96 18.88 9.05 -7.57
C THR A 96 19.10 8.50 -6.16
N ILE A 97 18.25 7.58 -5.71
CA ILE A 97 18.39 6.91 -4.41
C ILE A 97 19.71 6.12 -4.34
N LYS A 98 20.03 5.33 -5.37
CA LYS A 98 21.29 4.59 -5.45
C LYS A 98 22.50 5.52 -5.35
N LYS A 99 22.49 6.65 -6.06
CA LYS A 99 23.56 7.65 -6.03
C LYS A 99 23.71 8.27 -4.63
N ASN A 100 22.59 8.63 -3.99
CA ASN A 100 22.59 9.24 -2.66
C ASN A 100 23.12 8.29 -1.58
N LEU A 101 22.87 6.98 -1.73
CA LEU A 101 23.33 5.96 -0.80
C LEU A 101 24.67 5.32 -1.20
N VAL A 102 25.32 5.81 -2.26
CA VAL A 102 26.58 5.28 -2.80
C VAL A 102 26.49 3.77 -3.10
N HIS A 103 25.32 3.33 -3.56
CA HIS A 103 25.06 1.93 -3.92
C HIS A 103 25.22 1.70 -5.42
N ASN A 104 25.98 0.65 -5.79
CA ASN A 104 25.91 0.05 -7.12
C ASN A 104 24.71 -0.92 -7.21
N ASP A 105 24.38 -1.42 -8.41
CA ASP A 105 23.22 -2.31 -8.61
C ASP A 105 23.25 -3.58 -7.75
N THR A 106 24.43 -4.16 -7.54
CA THR A 106 24.60 -5.38 -6.73
C THR A 106 24.31 -5.10 -5.26
N SER A 107 24.96 -4.08 -4.68
CA SER A 107 24.75 -3.68 -3.29
C SER A 107 23.31 -3.23 -3.01
N PHE A 108 22.68 -2.56 -3.98
CA PHE A 108 21.29 -2.16 -3.89
C PHE A 108 20.34 -3.36 -3.83
N LYS A 109 20.51 -4.34 -4.73
CA LYS A 109 19.72 -5.58 -4.71
C LYS A 109 19.91 -6.38 -3.41
N GLN A 110 21.14 -6.44 -2.90
CA GLN A 110 21.43 -7.09 -1.63
C GLN A 110 20.73 -6.38 -0.45
N SER A 111 20.74 -5.05 -0.42
CA SER A 111 20.02 -4.26 0.59
C SER A 111 18.50 -4.54 0.56
N LEU A 112 17.90 -4.63 -0.63
CA LEU A 112 16.49 -5.00 -0.76
C LEU A 112 16.22 -6.42 -0.25
N GLN A 113 17.09 -7.38 -0.57
CA GLN A 113 16.97 -8.76 -0.09
C GLN A 113 17.09 -8.88 1.44
N GLN A 114 18.01 -8.12 2.05
CA GLN A 114 18.14 -8.06 3.51
C GLN A 114 16.89 -7.51 4.19
N GLN A 115 16.18 -6.60 3.51
CA GLN A 115 14.89 -6.07 3.95
C GLN A 115 13.71 -7.01 3.61
N GLY A 116 13.97 -8.17 2.98
CA GLY A 116 12.93 -9.09 2.53
C GLY A 116 12.07 -8.55 1.38
N LYS A 117 12.57 -7.57 0.62
CA LYS A 117 11.85 -6.91 -0.47
C LYS A 117 12.40 -7.31 -1.84
N THR A 118 11.50 -7.42 -2.82
CA THR A 118 11.87 -7.55 -4.23
C THR A 118 12.02 -6.18 -4.89
N LEU A 119 12.71 -6.13 -6.04
CA LEU A 119 12.81 -4.89 -6.83
C LEU A 119 11.44 -4.37 -7.27
N GLU A 120 10.50 -5.26 -7.60
CA GLU A 120 9.16 -4.88 -8.03
C GLU A 120 8.31 -4.29 -6.89
N GLN A 121 8.46 -4.84 -5.68
CA GLN A 121 7.87 -4.22 -4.48
C GLN A 121 8.45 -2.82 -4.26
N PHE A 122 9.77 -2.66 -4.38
CA PHE A 122 10.41 -1.35 -4.25
C PHE A 122 9.94 -0.35 -5.32
N LYS A 123 9.86 -0.76 -6.59
CA LYS A 123 9.31 0.08 -7.68
C LYS A 123 7.88 0.53 -7.39
N THR A 124 7.06 -0.34 -6.78
CA THR A 124 5.70 -0.01 -6.39
C THR A 124 5.67 1.05 -5.27
N GLU A 125 6.58 0.97 -4.31
CA GLU A 125 6.77 2.00 -3.26
C GLU A 125 7.19 3.33 -3.87
N ILE A 126 8.17 3.33 -4.78
CA ILE A 126 8.63 4.54 -5.48
C ILE A 126 7.50 5.16 -6.32
N LYS A 127 6.73 4.32 -7.03
CA LYS A 127 5.57 4.80 -7.80
C LYS A 127 4.54 5.49 -6.91
N LEU A 128 4.28 4.94 -5.73
CA LEU A 128 3.36 5.53 -4.76
C LEU A 128 3.91 6.87 -4.23
N GLU A 129 5.19 6.95 -3.90
CA GLU A 129 5.83 8.19 -3.46
C GLU A 129 5.73 9.28 -4.54
N LEU A 130 6.13 8.96 -5.78
CA LEU A 130 6.03 9.90 -6.91
C LEU A 130 4.59 10.34 -7.15
N ALA A 131 3.62 9.44 -7.05
CA ALA A 131 2.21 9.78 -7.17
C ALA A 131 1.74 10.78 -6.11
N ILE A 132 2.13 10.57 -4.85
CA ILE A 132 1.82 11.49 -3.76
C ILE A 132 2.48 12.85 -4.03
N GLN A 133 3.73 12.88 -4.46
CA GLN A 133 4.40 14.13 -4.81
C GLN A 133 3.65 14.87 -5.93
N GLU A 134 3.33 14.22 -7.04
CA GLU A 134 2.58 14.82 -8.16
C GLU A 134 1.20 15.34 -7.74
N LEU A 135 0.51 14.63 -6.84
CA LEU A 135 -0.83 15.02 -6.38
C LEU A 135 -0.85 16.28 -5.50
N PHE A 136 0.18 16.48 -4.66
CA PHE A 136 0.15 17.51 -3.61
C PHE A 136 1.17 18.64 -3.82
N LYS A 137 2.29 18.39 -4.51
CA LYS A 137 3.33 19.39 -4.77
C LYS A 137 2.81 20.66 -5.48
N PRO A 138 1.94 20.58 -6.52
CA PRO A 138 1.52 21.79 -7.26
C PRO A 138 0.84 22.87 -6.41
N ASN A 139 0.27 22.49 -5.25
CA ASN A 139 -0.46 23.39 -4.36
C ASN A 139 0.37 23.85 -3.15
N ILE A 140 1.68 23.58 -3.13
CA ILE A 140 2.58 23.92 -2.02
C ILE A 140 3.55 25.00 -2.49
N LYS A 141 3.49 26.15 -1.81
CA LYS A 141 4.45 27.25 -1.97
C LYS A 141 5.24 27.40 -0.68
N ILE A 142 6.56 27.33 -0.77
CA ILE A 142 7.47 27.61 0.35
C ILE A 142 7.96 29.06 0.20
N THR A 143 7.82 29.83 1.26
CA THR A 143 8.21 31.25 1.30
C THR A 143 9.57 31.42 1.99
N ASP A 144 10.20 32.57 1.80
CA ASP A 144 11.44 32.90 2.52
C ASP A 144 11.22 32.97 4.04
N ILE A 145 10.03 33.37 4.48
CA ILE A 145 9.64 33.37 5.91
C ILE A 145 9.66 31.94 6.46
N ASP A 146 9.17 30.95 5.70
CA ASP A 146 9.18 29.55 6.13
C ASP A 146 10.63 29.02 6.29
N ILE A 147 11.52 29.42 5.38
CA ILE A 147 12.94 29.06 5.43
C ILE A 147 13.61 29.68 6.66
N ASP A 148 13.37 30.96 6.89
CA ASP A 148 13.93 31.70 8.02
C ASP A 148 13.45 31.15 9.36
N ASN A 149 12.17 30.80 9.46
CA ASN A 149 11.59 30.16 10.63
C ASN A 149 12.20 28.77 10.86
N TYR A 150 12.41 27.98 9.80
CA TYR A 150 13.05 26.68 9.91
C TYR A 150 14.48 26.80 10.41
N LEU A 151 15.29 27.68 9.82
CA LEU A 151 16.68 27.90 10.23
C LEU A 151 16.75 28.33 11.70
N SER A 152 15.90 29.28 12.11
CA SER A 152 15.86 29.78 13.49
C SER A 152 15.42 28.71 14.48
N SER A 153 14.34 27.96 14.17
CA SER A 153 13.81 26.92 15.06
C SER A 153 14.74 25.71 15.22
N ASN A 154 15.59 25.47 14.22
CA ASN A 154 16.59 24.40 14.24
C ASN A 154 17.99 24.88 14.65
N ASN A 155 18.12 26.13 15.13
CA ASN A 155 19.38 26.75 15.52
C ASN A 155 20.47 26.69 14.42
N VAL A 156 20.06 26.72 13.15
CA VAL A 156 20.98 26.72 12.01
C VAL A 156 21.35 28.16 11.67
N GLN A 157 22.63 28.50 11.83
CA GLN A 157 23.12 29.83 11.51
C GLN A 157 23.12 30.07 9.99
N LYS A 158 22.55 31.21 9.58
CA LYS A 158 22.61 31.68 8.19
C LYS A 158 24.06 31.97 7.83
N SER A 159 24.54 31.38 6.74
CA SER A 159 25.88 31.69 6.25
C SER A 159 25.96 33.13 5.75
N THR A 160 27.06 33.81 6.06
CA THR A 160 27.36 35.14 5.51
C THR A 160 27.84 35.07 4.06
N GLN A 161 28.27 33.89 3.61
CA GLN A 161 28.66 33.66 2.22
C GLN A 161 27.42 33.34 1.38
N VAL A 162 27.15 34.18 0.38
CA VAL A 162 25.96 34.09 -0.48
C VAL A 162 25.79 32.70 -1.10
N ALA A 163 26.83 32.11 -1.68
CA ALA A 163 26.74 30.80 -2.32
C ALA A 163 26.37 29.66 -1.35
N ILE A 164 26.88 29.75 -0.11
CA ILE A 164 26.55 28.78 0.94
C ILE A 164 25.12 29.01 1.43
N TYR A 165 24.71 30.26 1.61
CA TYR A 165 23.35 30.60 2.04
C TYR A 165 22.30 30.15 1.01
N GLU A 166 22.53 30.34 -0.29
CA GLU A 166 21.63 29.83 -1.33
C GLU A 166 21.52 28.30 -1.30
N SER A 167 22.64 27.59 -1.06
CA SER A 167 22.62 26.14 -0.89
C SER A 167 21.83 25.72 0.35
N GLN A 168 21.95 26.46 1.47
CA GLN A 168 21.14 26.26 2.67
C GLN A 168 19.65 26.46 2.35
N LYS A 169 19.27 27.53 1.64
CA LYS A 169 17.89 27.79 1.24
C LYS A 169 17.31 26.64 0.44
N ILE A 170 18.01 26.14 -0.58
CA ILE A 170 17.56 25.01 -1.40
C ILE A 170 17.35 23.75 -0.55
N ALA A 171 18.31 23.43 0.33
CA ALA A 171 18.20 22.27 1.21
C ALA A 171 16.97 22.37 2.14
N VAL A 172 16.78 23.53 2.77
CA VAL A 172 15.64 23.80 3.65
C VAL A 172 14.32 23.78 2.88
N GLN A 173 14.26 24.38 1.69
CA GLN A 173 13.08 24.34 0.82
C GLN A 173 12.67 22.90 0.51
N ASN A 174 13.62 22.02 0.17
CA ASN A 174 13.34 20.62 -0.10
C ASN A 174 12.82 19.88 1.14
N ILE A 175 13.36 20.16 2.32
CA ILE A 175 12.88 19.60 3.59
C ILE A 175 11.45 20.05 3.86
N LEU A 176 11.20 21.36 3.81
CA LEU A 176 9.87 21.94 4.05
C LEU A 176 8.84 21.45 3.03
N LEU A 177 9.22 21.35 1.75
CA LEU A 177 8.35 20.81 0.71
C LEU A 177 7.92 19.37 1.03
N LYS A 178 8.88 18.49 1.37
CA LYS A 178 8.57 17.10 1.75
C LYS A 178 7.67 17.03 2.98
N GLN A 179 7.95 17.84 4.01
CA GLN A 179 7.12 17.92 5.21
C GLN A 179 5.69 18.37 4.89
N GLN A 180 5.53 19.41 4.05
CA GLN A 180 4.22 19.90 3.64
C GLN A 180 3.46 18.88 2.80
N ILE A 181 4.14 18.16 1.89
CA ILE A 181 3.51 17.05 1.13
C ILE A 181 2.96 16.01 2.08
N VAL A 182 3.76 15.54 3.06
CA VAL A 182 3.31 14.56 4.05
C VAL A 182 2.12 15.09 4.84
N LYS A 183 2.17 16.34 5.31
CA LYS A 183 1.06 16.97 6.05
C LYS A 183 -0.22 17.03 5.23
N ARG A 184 -0.13 17.49 3.97
CA ARG A 184 -1.28 17.59 3.06
C ARG A 184 -1.85 16.22 2.73
N PHE A 185 -0.98 15.23 2.53
CA PHE A 185 -1.40 13.85 2.29
C PHE A 185 -2.15 13.27 3.49
N GLN A 186 -1.67 13.47 4.73
CA GLN A 186 -2.37 13.00 5.93
C GLN A 186 -3.73 13.69 6.10
N GLN A 187 -3.79 15.02 5.97
CA GLN A 187 -5.06 15.76 6.02
C GLN A 187 -6.06 15.29 4.96
N TRP A 188 -5.56 15.03 3.75
CA TRP A 188 -6.38 14.48 2.68
C TRP A 188 -6.86 13.07 3.00
N LEU A 189 -5.98 12.18 3.47
CA LEU A 189 -6.37 10.82 3.87
C LEU A 189 -7.47 10.86 4.92
N ASP A 190 -7.30 11.64 6.00
CA ASP A 190 -8.31 11.76 7.07
C ASP A 190 -9.66 12.22 6.52
N HIS A 191 -9.66 13.19 5.62
CA HIS A 191 -10.86 13.65 4.93
C HIS A 191 -11.50 12.55 4.07
N GLU A 192 -10.72 11.83 3.27
CA GLU A 192 -11.22 10.75 2.41
C GLU A 192 -11.73 9.53 3.21
N PHE A 193 -11.11 9.22 4.35
CA PHE A 193 -11.58 8.17 5.25
C PHE A 193 -12.94 8.51 5.86
N ASN A 194 -13.16 9.77 6.26
CA ASN A 194 -14.37 10.22 6.95
C ASN A 194 -15.57 10.45 6.01
N ASN A 195 -15.35 10.66 4.71
CA ASN A 195 -16.40 10.98 3.73
C ASN A 195 -17.14 9.76 3.14
N ASN A 196 -17.26 8.65 3.88
CA ASN A 196 -17.92 7.41 3.44
C ASN A 196 -17.37 6.76 2.15
N ARG A 197 -16.21 7.20 1.63
CA ARG A 197 -15.55 6.56 0.48
C ARG A 197 -14.97 5.20 0.83
N VAL A 198 -14.68 4.97 2.11
CA VAL A 198 -14.13 3.72 2.64
C VAL A 198 -15.23 2.98 3.38
N LYS A 199 -15.55 1.77 2.94
CA LYS A 199 -16.46 0.86 3.63
C LYS A 199 -15.67 -0.32 4.16
N LEU A 200 -15.62 -0.44 5.49
CA LEU A 200 -14.95 -1.55 6.17
C LEU A 200 -15.95 -2.69 6.38
N PHE A 201 -15.60 -3.88 5.91
CA PHE A 201 -16.38 -5.11 6.09
C PHE A 201 -15.79 -6.01 7.18
N VAL A 202 -14.67 -5.60 7.76
CA VAL A 202 -13.94 -6.34 8.79
C VAL A 202 -13.74 -5.42 9.98
N ASN A 203 -13.89 -5.98 11.18
CA ASN A 203 -13.50 -5.32 12.42
C ASN A 203 -12.15 -5.91 12.83
N LEU A 204 -11.10 -5.09 12.85
CA LEU A 204 -9.72 -5.47 13.12
C LEU A 204 -9.21 -4.81 14.40
#